data_AF-A0A0G1T6U6-F1
#
_entry.id   AF-A0A0G1T6U6-F1
#
_cell.length_a   1.000
_cell.length_b   1.000
_cell.length_c   1.000
_cell.angle_alpha   90.00
_cell.angle_beta   90.00
_cell.angle_gamma   90.00
#
_symmetry.space_group_name_H-M   'P 1'
#
loop_
_entity.id
_entity.type
_entity.pdbx_description
1 polymer ?
#
loop_
_entity_poly.entity_id
_entity_poly.type
_entity_poly.pdbx_seq_one_letter_code
_entity_poly.pdbx_strand_id
1 'polypeptide(L)'
;MATPSNNPDKITYFAETDYRSRRIKFGIRDDDRGKHMYVIGKTGMGKSTLLENLVIQDIQNGEGVCFIDPHGGSAETLLSYIPEHRINDVIYFAPFDQEYPVGLNVMEDMGRDKRPLVVSGLMGAFKKVWVDAWSARMEYILNNAMLALMESPGSTLLGVNRMLSDKPYREMVVENVKDPSVKSFWVDEFAKYNERYMQEAGDAIKNKVGQFTANPLIRNIIGQPKS
;
A
#
# COMPACT_ATOMS: atom_id res chain seq x y z
N MET A 1 -6.07 -1.89 22.07
CA MET A 1 -5.31 -3.00 21.46
C MET A 1 -4.54 -3.68 22.57
N ALA A 2 -4.81 -4.96 22.84
CA ALA A 2 -3.92 -5.73 23.70
C ALA A 2 -2.56 -5.79 23.01
N THR A 3 -1.49 -5.45 23.73
CA THR A 3 -0.13 -5.79 23.30
C THR A 3 -0.10 -7.29 23.02
N PRO A 4 0.41 -7.74 21.86
CA PRO A 4 0.62 -9.17 21.66
C PRO A 4 1.47 -9.65 22.84
N SER A 5 0.99 -10.65 23.58
CA SER A 5 1.77 -11.28 24.62
C SER A 5 2.88 -12.03 23.91
N ASN A 6 4.01 -11.36 23.68
CA ASN A 6 5.18 -12.00 23.10
C ASN A 6 5.64 -13.05 24.11
N ASN A 7 5.35 -14.32 23.83
CA ASN A 7 5.77 -15.43 24.67
C ASN A 7 7.14 -15.87 24.15
N PRO A 8 8.25 -15.53 24.84
CA PRO A 8 9.59 -15.80 24.36
C PRO A 8 9.87 -17.30 24.17
N ASP A 9 9.08 -18.16 24.84
CA ASP A 9 9.18 -19.62 24.76
C ASP A 9 8.30 -20.22 23.66
N LYS A 10 7.46 -19.43 22.99
CA LYS A 10 6.67 -19.93 21.87
C LYS A 10 7.58 -20.22 20.67
N ILE A 11 7.38 -21.39 20.07
CA ILE A 11 8.15 -21.90 18.94
C ILE A 11 7.21 -22.09 17.76
N THR A 12 7.53 -21.46 16.63
CA THR A 12 6.92 -21.79 15.33
C THR A 12 7.74 -22.91 14.68
N TYR A 13 7.15 -24.09 14.49
CA TYR A 13 7.86 -25.27 14.00
C TYR A 13 7.92 -25.29 12.47
N PHE A 14 9.05 -25.68 11.89
CA PHE A 14 9.19 -25.73 10.43
C PHE A 14 10.10 -26.85 9.91
N ALA A 15 10.67 -27.65 10.81
CA ALA A 15 11.47 -28.81 10.45
C ALA A 15 11.37 -29.90 11.51
N GLU A 16 12.00 -31.04 11.22
CA GLU A 16 12.17 -32.16 12.14
C GLU A 16 13.65 -32.56 12.10
N THR A 17 14.28 -32.71 13.26
CA THR A 17 15.65 -33.26 13.34
C THR A 17 15.57 -34.77 13.36
N ASP A 18 16.54 -35.46 12.75
CA ASP A 18 16.71 -36.91 12.87
C ASP A 18 18.11 -37.20 13.40
N TYR A 19 18.23 -37.33 14.71
CA TYR A 19 19.50 -37.64 15.37
C TYR A 19 19.35 -38.88 16.24
N ARG A 20 20.14 -39.92 15.95
CA ARG A 20 20.15 -41.20 16.69
C ARG A 20 18.76 -41.83 16.80
N SER A 21 18.02 -41.87 15.69
CA SER A 21 16.65 -42.40 15.61
C SER A 21 15.65 -41.69 16.52
N ARG A 22 15.97 -40.49 16.99
CA ARG A 22 15.03 -39.60 17.67
C ARG A 22 14.65 -38.49 16.72
N ARG A 23 13.34 -38.36 16.51
CA ARG A 23 12.79 -37.26 15.76
C ARG A 23 12.23 -36.20 16.69
N ILE A 24 12.72 -34.98 16.56
CA ILE A 24 12.35 -33.85 17.41
C ILE A 24 11.97 -32.69 16.50
N LYS A 25 10.77 -32.12 16.73
CA LYS A 25 10.32 -30.91 16.02
C LYS A 25 11.31 -29.77 16.25
N PHE A 26 11.66 -29.11 15.16
CA PHE A 26 12.57 -27.97 15.13
C PHE A 26 11.84 -26.75 14.60
N GLY A 27 12.15 -25.60 15.19
CA GLY A 27 11.46 -24.35 14.91
C GLY A 27 12.26 -23.14 15.33
N ILE A 28 11.63 -21.98 15.22
CA ILE A 28 12.18 -20.69 15.63
C ILE A 28 11.35 -20.14 16.77
N ARG A 29 12.01 -19.59 17.80
CA ARG A 29 11.34 -18.85 18.88
C ARG A 29 10.80 -17.52 18.36
N ASP A 30 9.71 -17.05 18.93
CA ASP A 30 9.10 -15.78 18.53
C ASP A 30 10.07 -14.59 18.68
N ASP A 31 10.86 -14.56 19.76
CA ASP A 31 11.90 -13.54 19.98
C ASP A 31 12.99 -13.53 18.90
N ASP A 32 13.30 -14.69 18.33
CA ASP A 32 14.29 -14.80 17.25
C ASP A 32 13.64 -14.50 15.89
N ARG A 33 12.40 -14.95 15.68
CA ARG A 33 11.62 -14.68 14.47
C ARG A 33 11.30 -13.20 14.31
N GLY A 34 11.08 -12.48 15.41
CA GLY A 34 10.90 -11.03 15.45
C GLY A 34 12.09 -10.24 14.88
N LYS A 35 13.28 -10.86 14.76
CA LYS A 35 14.48 -10.29 14.12
C LYS A 35 14.54 -10.54 12.61
N HIS A 36 13.43 -11.02 12.03
CA HIS A 36 13.25 -11.41 10.62
C HIS A 36 13.93 -12.73 10.24
N MET A 37 13.38 -13.35 9.20
CA MET A 37 13.91 -14.59 8.61
C MET A 37 14.25 -14.36 7.14
N TYR A 38 15.40 -14.84 6.71
CA TYR A 38 15.79 -14.84 5.30
C TYR A 38 15.86 -16.27 4.77
N VAL A 39 14.94 -16.61 3.87
CA VAL A 39 14.79 -17.96 3.30
C VAL A 39 15.28 -17.94 1.85
N ILE A 40 16.29 -18.75 1.54
CA ILE A 40 16.90 -18.84 0.20
C ILE A 40 16.82 -20.27 -0.32
N GLY A 41 16.59 -20.42 -1.62
CA GLY A 41 16.56 -21.71 -2.31
C GLY A 41 16.14 -21.56 -3.76
N LYS A 42 16.53 -22.50 -4.62
CA LYS A 42 16.06 -22.55 -6.01
C LYS A 42 14.57 -22.90 -6.08
N THR A 43 13.94 -22.72 -7.24
CA THR A 43 12.57 -23.21 -7.49
C THR A 43 12.50 -24.72 -7.21
N GLY A 44 11.41 -25.17 -6.59
CA GLY A 44 11.22 -26.58 -6.22
C GLY A 44 11.88 -27.01 -4.91
N MET A 45 12.64 -26.14 -4.23
CA MET A 45 13.33 -26.49 -2.97
C MET A 45 12.44 -26.36 -1.71
N GLY A 46 11.12 -26.24 -1.86
CA GLY A 46 10.19 -26.17 -0.73
C GLY A 46 10.08 -24.81 -0.02
N LYS A 47 10.56 -23.71 -0.61
CA LYS A 47 10.46 -22.37 0.00
C LYS A 47 9.01 -21.94 0.30
N SER A 48 8.12 -22.08 -0.68
CA SER A 48 6.70 -21.71 -0.51
C SER A 48 6.07 -22.55 0.59
N THR A 49 6.28 -23.87 0.56
CA THR A 49 5.84 -24.80 1.60
C THR A 49 6.36 -24.41 2.98
N LEU A 50 7.63 -24.02 3.12
CA LEU A 50 8.18 -23.55 4.39
C LEU A 50 7.42 -22.32 4.90
N LEU A 51 7.22 -21.31 4.05
CA LEU A 51 6.53 -20.07 4.42
C LEU A 51 5.05 -20.32 4.72
N GLU A 52 4.37 -21.15 3.92
CA GLU A 52 2.98 -21.57 4.15
C GLU A 52 2.83 -22.22 5.52
N ASN A 53 3.71 -23.16 5.90
CA ASN A 53 3.66 -23.83 7.20
C ASN A 53 3.85 -22.86 8.37
N LEU A 54 4.72 -21.85 8.23
CA LEU A 54 4.88 -20.80 9.24
C LEU A 54 3.58 -19.99 9.37
N VAL A 55 3.02 -19.55 8.24
CA VAL A 55 1.81 -18.71 8.21
C VAL A 55 0.56 -19.46 8.70
N ILE A 56 0.41 -20.74 8.36
CA ILE A 56 -0.71 -21.57 8.84
C ILE A 56 -0.69 -21.65 10.36
N GLN A 57 0.48 -21.80 10.99
CA GLN A 57 0.60 -21.78 12.44
C GLN A 57 0.18 -20.43 13.02
N ASP A 58 0.60 -19.32 12.41
CA ASP A 58 0.20 -17.99 12.86
C ASP A 58 -1.31 -17.79 12.79
N ILE A 59 -1.93 -18.17 11.66
CA ILE A 59 -3.37 -18.12 11.45
C ILE A 59 -4.10 -18.92 12.54
N GLN A 60 -3.67 -20.16 12.78
CA GLN A 60 -4.26 -21.06 13.77
C GLN A 60 -4.06 -20.57 15.21
N ASN A 61 -2.95 -19.88 15.49
CA ASN A 61 -2.67 -19.27 16.78
C ASN A 61 -3.41 -17.94 17.00
N GLY A 62 -4.21 -17.47 16.03
CA GLY A 62 -4.94 -16.21 16.13
C GLY A 62 -4.07 -14.98 15.85
N GLU A 63 -2.91 -15.15 15.22
CA GLU A 63 -1.99 -14.05 14.92
C GLU A 63 -2.39 -13.35 13.62
N GLY A 64 -1.96 -12.08 13.50
CA GLY A 64 -2.13 -11.29 12.29
C GLY A 64 -1.01 -11.58 11.30
N VAL A 65 -1.35 -11.83 10.04
CA VAL A 65 -0.38 -12.09 8.96
C VAL A 65 -0.71 -11.25 7.74
N CYS A 66 0.34 -10.79 7.05
CA CYS A 66 0.27 -10.29 5.69
C CYS A 66 1.13 -11.19 4.80
N PHE A 67 0.53 -11.80 3.78
CA PHE A 67 1.22 -12.68 2.83
C PHE A 67 1.12 -12.11 1.43
N ILE A 68 2.25 -11.91 0.76
CA ILE A 68 2.32 -11.38 -0.60
C ILE A 68 2.78 -12.50 -1.52
N ASP A 69 1.90 -12.93 -2.43
CA ASP A 69 2.15 -13.99 -3.40
C ASP A 69 2.09 -13.47 -4.84
N PRO A 70 3.24 -13.24 -5.50
CA PRO A 70 3.27 -12.84 -6.90
C PRO A 70 2.72 -13.90 -7.87
N HIS A 71 2.59 -15.16 -7.45
CA HIS A 71 2.15 -16.29 -8.28
C HIS A 71 0.75 -16.80 -7.92
N GLY A 72 0.16 -16.34 -6.81
CA GLY A 72 -1.22 -16.60 -6.37
C GLY A 72 -1.48 -17.95 -5.67
N GLY A 73 -0.75 -19.01 -6.01
CA GLY A 73 -1.08 -20.37 -5.55
C GLY A 73 -0.99 -20.59 -4.03
N SER A 74 -0.04 -19.96 -3.36
CA SER A 74 0.12 -20.07 -1.89
C SER A 74 -0.93 -19.24 -1.17
N ALA A 75 -1.29 -18.05 -1.68
CA ALA A 75 -2.33 -17.22 -1.07
C ALA A 75 -3.70 -17.94 -1.04
N GLU A 76 -4.09 -18.58 -2.16
CA GLU A 76 -5.32 -19.39 -2.22
C GLU A 76 -5.25 -20.59 -1.29
N THR A 77 -4.10 -21.26 -1.23
CA THR A 77 -3.88 -22.39 -0.30
C THR A 77 -4.10 -21.93 1.14
N LEU A 78 -3.55 -20.79 1.54
CA LEU A 78 -3.68 -20.25 2.89
C LEU A 78 -5.12 -19.91 3.28
N LEU A 79 -5.98 -19.50 2.34
CA LEU A 79 -7.40 -19.24 2.62
C LEU A 79 -8.12 -20.48 3.17
N SER A 80 -7.72 -21.68 2.73
CA SER A 80 -8.30 -22.94 3.23
C SER A 80 -7.96 -23.27 4.70
N TYR A 81 -6.99 -22.56 5.29
CA TYR A 81 -6.57 -22.72 6.68
C TYR A 81 -7.13 -21.64 7.62
N ILE A 82 -7.91 -20.69 7.10
CA ILE A 82 -8.57 -19.66 7.90
C ILE A 82 -9.68 -20.30 8.75
N PRO A 83 -9.66 -20.17 10.08
CA PRO A 83 -10.75 -20.65 10.93
C PRO A 83 -12.07 -19.93 10.61
N GLU A 84 -13.19 -20.65 10.64
CA GLU A 84 -14.51 -20.08 10.30
C GLU A 84 -14.85 -18.79 11.06
N HIS A 85 -14.49 -18.74 12.35
CA HIS A 85 -14.75 -17.58 13.21
C HIS A 85 -13.92 -16.34 12.84
N ARG A 86 -12.91 -16.47 11.98
CA ARG A 86 -12.01 -15.38 11.52
C ARG A 86 -12.22 -15.00 10.06
N ILE A 87 -13.19 -15.59 9.35
CA ILE A 87 -13.43 -15.26 7.93
C ILE A 87 -13.63 -13.76 7.71
N ASN A 88 -14.32 -13.08 8.64
CA ASN A 88 -14.57 -11.64 8.57
C ASN A 88 -13.32 -10.77 8.85
N ASP A 89 -12.22 -11.37 9.32
CA ASP A 89 -10.93 -10.69 9.54
C ASP A 89 -10.02 -10.75 8.30
N VAL A 90 -10.43 -11.45 7.25
CA VAL A 90 -9.59 -11.72 6.07
C VAL A 90 -9.85 -10.70 4.97
N ILE A 91 -8.77 -10.10 4.49
CA ILE A 91 -8.77 -9.30 3.25
C ILE A 91 -7.98 -10.09 2.21
N TYR A 92 -8.68 -10.60 1.20
CA TYR A 92 -8.07 -11.19 0.03
C TYR A 92 -7.92 -10.13 -1.07
N PHE A 93 -6.70 -9.61 -1.25
CA PHE A 93 -6.41 -8.57 -2.22
C PHE A 93 -5.85 -9.17 -3.51
N ALA A 94 -6.71 -9.36 -4.51
CA ALA A 94 -6.34 -9.82 -5.84
C ALA A 94 -6.52 -8.68 -6.86
N PRO A 95 -5.44 -8.01 -7.31
CA PRO A 95 -5.54 -6.86 -8.22
C PRO A 95 -6.19 -7.15 -9.58
N PHE A 96 -6.28 -8.42 -9.96
CA PHE A 96 -6.88 -8.89 -11.21
C PHE A 96 -8.38 -9.22 -11.07
N ASP A 97 -8.92 -9.28 -9.85
CA ASP A 97 -10.34 -9.53 -9.61
C ASP A 97 -11.16 -8.28 -9.97
N GLN A 98 -12.01 -8.42 -10.99
CA GLN A 98 -12.91 -7.37 -11.46
C GLN A 98 -14.31 -7.46 -10.87
N GLU A 99 -14.70 -8.62 -10.35
CA GLU A 99 -16.03 -8.83 -9.78
C GLU A 99 -16.09 -8.30 -8.35
N TYR A 100 -15.00 -8.50 -7.58
CA TYR A 100 -14.89 -8.06 -6.18
C TYR A 100 -13.60 -7.27 -5.90
N PRO A 101 -13.39 -6.11 -6.56
CA PRO A 101 -12.17 -5.33 -6.37
C PRO A 101 -12.11 -4.71 -4.97
N VAL A 102 -11.09 -5.07 -4.21
CA VAL A 102 -10.81 -4.43 -2.92
C VAL A 102 -10.30 -3.01 -3.14
N GLY A 103 -10.94 -2.04 -2.46
CA GLY A 103 -10.52 -0.64 -2.46
C GLY A 103 -9.22 -0.46 -1.70
N LEU A 104 -8.30 0.34 -2.26
CA LEU A 104 -7.11 0.79 -1.54
C LEU A 104 -6.93 2.28 -1.80
N ASN A 105 -7.61 3.09 -1.00
CA ASN A 105 -7.47 4.54 -1.08
C ASN A 105 -6.29 5.01 -0.24
N VAL A 106 -5.12 5.08 -0.87
CA VAL A 106 -3.92 5.66 -0.24
C VAL A 106 -4.10 7.12 0.22
N MET A 107 -5.12 7.83 -0.28
CA MET A 107 -5.43 9.22 0.08
C MET A 107 -6.47 9.31 1.21
N GLU A 108 -6.95 8.19 1.75
CA GLU A 108 -7.91 8.18 2.84
C GLU A 108 -7.39 8.93 4.06
N ASP A 109 -8.23 9.80 4.65
CA ASP A 109 -7.80 10.67 5.73
C ASP A 109 -7.60 9.90 7.03
N MET A 110 -6.34 9.57 7.34
CA MET A 110 -5.92 8.88 8.56
C MET A 110 -5.65 9.85 9.73
N GLY A 111 -6.02 11.12 9.58
CA GLY A 111 -5.76 12.22 10.52
C GLY A 111 -4.66 13.15 10.02
N ARG A 112 -4.78 14.45 10.38
CA ARG A 112 -3.92 15.53 9.87
C ARG A 112 -2.44 15.25 10.02
N ASP A 113 -2.03 14.72 11.17
CA ASP A 113 -0.61 14.49 11.51
C ASP A 113 0.04 13.41 10.65
N LYS A 114 -0.75 12.53 10.02
CA LYS A 114 -0.24 11.44 9.17
C LYS A 114 -0.17 11.82 7.70
N ARG A 115 -0.84 12.90 7.26
CA ARG A 115 -0.90 13.29 5.84
C ARG A 115 0.50 13.49 5.24
N PRO A 116 1.46 14.20 5.88
CA PRO A 116 2.80 14.34 5.32
C PRO A 116 3.54 13.00 5.14
N LEU A 117 3.34 12.06 6.06
CA LEU A 117 3.94 10.72 5.98
C LEU A 117 3.38 9.92 4.81
N VAL A 118 2.05 9.97 4.61
CA VAL A 118 1.37 9.32 3.49
C VAL A 118 1.86 9.90 2.15
N VAL A 119 1.86 11.22 2.03
CA VAL A 119 2.34 11.91 0.82
C VAL A 119 3.81 11.59 0.56
N SER A 120 4.67 11.64 1.58
CA SER A 120 6.09 11.28 1.44
C SER A 120 6.30 9.83 0.98
N GLY A 121 5.51 8.89 1.52
CA GLY A 121 5.54 7.49 1.12
C GLY A 121 5.15 7.30 -0.36
N LEU A 122 4.06 7.93 -0.79
CA LEU A 122 3.62 7.91 -2.20
C LEU A 122 4.64 8.55 -3.13
N MET A 123 5.22 9.68 -2.73
CA MET A 123 6.29 10.35 -3.48
C MET A 123 7.52 9.45 -3.62
N GLY A 124 7.92 8.77 -2.55
CA GLY A 124 8.99 7.79 -2.57
C GLY A 124 8.71 6.61 -3.51
N ALA A 125 7.47 6.11 -3.52
CA ALA A 125 7.05 5.05 -4.44
C ALA A 125 7.11 5.52 -5.90
N PHE A 126 6.53 6.68 -6.22
CA PHE A 126 6.55 7.26 -7.56
C PHE A 126 7.96 7.53 -8.07
N LYS A 127 8.83 8.10 -7.23
CA LYS A 127 10.23 8.34 -7.58
C LYS A 127 10.98 7.05 -7.92
N LYS A 128 10.70 5.94 -7.24
CA LYS A 128 11.28 4.63 -7.54
C LYS A 128 10.74 4.03 -8.84
N VAL A 129 9.47 4.28 -9.17
CA VAL A 129 8.86 3.79 -10.43
C VAL A 129 9.39 4.55 -11.65
N TRP A 130 9.66 5.85 -11.52
CA TRP A 130 10.07 6.71 -12.64
C TRP A 130 11.41 7.41 -12.43
N VAL A 131 12.44 6.68 -12.01
CA VAL A 131 13.78 7.22 -11.68
C VAL A 131 14.33 8.15 -12.76
N ASP A 132 14.22 7.76 -14.03
CA ASP A 132 14.79 8.50 -15.17
C ASP A 132 13.90 9.62 -15.71
N ALA A 133 12.67 9.74 -15.21
CA ALA A 133 11.67 10.69 -15.68
C ALA A 133 11.03 11.46 -14.52
N TRP A 134 11.84 11.82 -13.52
CA TRP A 134 11.43 12.54 -12.32
C TRP A 134 12.10 13.90 -12.21
N SER A 135 11.32 14.98 -12.04
CA SER A 135 11.86 16.34 -11.89
C SER A 135 11.44 16.96 -10.57
N ALA A 136 12.30 17.79 -9.98
CA ALA A 136 12.02 18.50 -8.72
C ALA A 136 10.73 19.33 -8.79
N ARG A 137 10.44 19.89 -9.97
CA ARG A 137 9.23 20.67 -10.19
C ARG A 137 7.96 19.82 -10.25
N MET A 138 8.01 18.69 -10.96
CA MET A 138 6.91 17.73 -10.94
C MET A 138 6.61 17.29 -9.51
N GLU A 139 7.67 17.00 -8.75
CA GLU A 139 7.58 16.61 -7.36
C GLU A 139 6.92 17.68 -6.48
N TYR A 140 7.32 18.94 -6.64
CA TYR A 140 6.72 20.06 -5.91
C TYR A 140 5.22 20.24 -6.20
N ILE A 141 4.82 20.19 -7.47
CA ILE A 141 3.41 20.37 -7.86
C ILE A 141 2.56 19.17 -7.40
N LEU A 142 3.06 17.94 -7.60
CA LEU A 142 2.36 16.72 -7.21
C LEU A 142 2.19 16.63 -5.68
N ASN A 143 3.22 17.01 -4.93
CA ASN A 143 3.15 17.08 -3.47
C ASN A 143 2.02 18.01 -3.00
N ASN A 144 1.94 19.22 -3.55
CA ASN A 144 0.88 20.18 -3.22
C ASN A 144 -0.52 19.70 -3.67
N ALA A 145 -0.62 18.96 -4.78
CA ALA A 145 -1.87 18.36 -5.22
C ALA A 145 -2.33 17.26 -4.26
N MET A 146 -1.45 16.36 -3.84
CA MET A 146 -1.79 15.30 -2.91
C MET A 146 -2.17 15.86 -1.54
N LEU A 147 -1.41 16.83 -1.00
CA LEU A 147 -1.74 17.47 0.27
C LEU A 147 -3.12 18.15 0.23
N ALA A 148 -3.43 18.89 -0.83
CA ALA A 148 -4.73 19.53 -0.98
C ALA A 148 -5.88 18.51 -1.08
N LEU A 149 -5.68 17.42 -1.83
CA LEU A 149 -6.68 16.37 -1.97
C LEU A 149 -6.94 15.64 -0.64
N MET A 150 -5.93 15.39 0.19
CA MET A 150 -6.13 14.79 1.52
C MET A 150 -6.93 15.69 2.48
N GLU A 151 -7.04 16.99 2.20
CA GLU A 151 -7.89 17.91 2.97
C GLU A 151 -9.34 17.94 2.46
N SER A 152 -9.58 17.42 1.25
CA SER A 152 -10.91 17.40 0.62
C SER A 152 -11.58 16.04 0.82
N PRO A 153 -12.79 15.97 1.42
CA PRO A 153 -13.50 14.73 1.66
C PRO A 153 -13.73 13.89 0.39
N GLY A 154 -13.59 12.57 0.50
CA GLY A 154 -13.86 11.63 -0.59
C GLY A 154 -12.86 11.69 -1.76
N SER A 155 -11.73 12.38 -1.58
CA SER A 155 -10.70 12.47 -2.61
C SER A 155 -9.97 11.14 -2.80
N THR A 156 -9.51 10.93 -4.02
CA THR A 156 -8.70 9.78 -4.42
C THR A 156 -7.51 10.25 -5.25
N LEU A 157 -6.58 9.35 -5.53
CA LEU A 157 -5.43 9.67 -6.38
C LEU A 157 -5.85 10.13 -7.80
N LEU A 158 -7.05 9.75 -8.25
CA LEU A 158 -7.63 10.21 -9.52
C LEU A 158 -7.87 11.74 -9.52
N GLY A 159 -8.06 12.33 -8.35
CA GLY A 159 -8.25 13.77 -8.18
C GLY A 159 -7.04 14.59 -8.63
N VAL A 160 -5.83 14.02 -8.66
CA VAL A 160 -4.61 14.74 -9.08
C VAL A 160 -4.73 15.25 -10.51
N ASN A 161 -5.23 14.42 -11.43
CA ASN A 161 -5.41 14.84 -12.82
C ASN A 161 -6.40 16.00 -12.92
N ARG A 162 -7.50 15.93 -12.15
CA ARG A 162 -8.53 16.98 -12.11
C ARG A 162 -8.01 18.27 -11.48
N MET A 163 -7.20 18.21 -10.43
CA MET A 163 -6.54 19.39 -9.85
C MET A 163 -5.76 20.19 -10.90
N LEU A 164 -5.14 19.50 -11.86
CA LEU A 164 -4.29 20.12 -12.88
C LEU A 164 -5.07 20.59 -14.12
N SER A 165 -6.17 19.94 -14.49
CA SER A 165 -6.90 20.22 -15.74
C SER A 165 -8.28 20.86 -15.57
N ASP A 166 -8.91 20.72 -14.40
CA ASP A 166 -10.30 21.13 -14.11
C ASP A 166 -10.26 22.25 -13.06
N LYS A 167 -10.37 23.51 -13.54
CA LYS A 167 -10.31 24.70 -12.68
C LYS A 167 -11.44 24.74 -11.64
N PRO A 168 -12.72 24.53 -11.98
CA PRO A 168 -13.80 24.44 -10.98
C PRO A 168 -13.56 23.39 -9.89
N TYR A 169 -13.10 22.19 -10.27
CA TYR A 169 -12.77 21.16 -9.28
C TYR A 169 -11.62 21.57 -8.37
N ARG A 170 -10.58 22.18 -8.94
CA ARG A 170 -9.45 22.71 -8.15
C ARG A 170 -9.91 23.76 -7.15
N GLU A 171 -10.76 24.70 -7.56
CA GLU A 171 -11.30 25.73 -6.66
C GLU A 171 -12.08 25.11 -5.49
N MET A 172 -12.97 24.15 -5.77
CA MET A 172 -13.70 23.38 -4.75
C MET A 172 -12.77 22.65 -3.76
N VAL A 173 -11.69 22.03 -4.24
CA VAL A 173 -10.70 21.36 -3.36
C VAL A 173 -9.95 22.39 -2.52
N VAL A 174 -9.49 23.48 -3.12
CA VAL A 174 -8.70 24.54 -2.45
C VAL A 174 -9.51 25.27 -1.37
N GLU A 175 -10.82 25.36 -1.50
CA GLU A 175 -11.72 25.87 -0.46
C GLU A 175 -11.65 25.05 0.84
N ASN A 176 -11.44 23.73 0.74
CA ASN A 176 -11.34 22.83 1.89
C ASN A 176 -9.95 22.82 2.55
N VAL A 177 -8.92 23.34 1.89
CA VAL A 177 -7.53 23.34 2.38
C VAL A 177 -7.38 24.27 3.59
N LYS A 178 -6.84 23.73 4.67
CA LYS A 178 -6.61 24.44 5.94
C LYS A 178 -5.15 24.82 6.11
N ASP A 179 -4.23 24.06 5.53
CA ASP A 179 -2.80 24.38 5.54
C ASP A 179 -2.53 25.68 4.75
N PRO A 180 -1.99 26.74 5.40
CA PRO A 180 -1.76 28.02 4.74
C PRO A 180 -0.73 27.94 3.59
N SER A 181 0.27 27.08 3.70
CA SER A 181 1.33 26.94 2.69
C SER A 181 0.79 26.26 1.44
N VAL A 182 0.03 25.16 1.60
CA VAL A 182 -0.63 24.48 0.47
C VAL A 182 -1.66 25.40 -0.19
N LYS A 183 -2.42 26.15 0.60
CA LYS A 183 -3.40 27.10 0.06
C LYS A 183 -2.74 28.24 -0.73
N SER A 184 -1.67 28.82 -0.19
CA SER A 184 -0.91 29.87 -0.87
C SER A 184 -0.26 29.37 -2.15
N PHE A 185 0.24 28.13 -2.20
CA PHE A 185 0.71 27.53 -3.46
C PHE A 185 -0.39 27.57 -4.53
N TRP A 186 -1.61 27.16 -4.22
CA TRP A 186 -2.68 27.11 -5.22
C TRP A 186 -3.20 28.49 -5.63
N VAL A 187 -3.34 29.41 -4.68
CA VAL A 187 -3.97 30.74 -4.89
C VAL A 187 -2.95 31.79 -5.37
N ASP A 188 -1.74 31.79 -4.82
CA ASP A 188 -0.76 32.86 -5.03
C ASP A 188 0.36 32.48 -5.99
N GLU A 189 0.70 31.20 -6.10
CA GLU A 189 1.81 30.72 -6.93
C GLU A 189 1.32 30.08 -8.23
N PHE A 190 0.63 28.94 -8.13
CA PHE A 190 0.15 28.16 -9.27
C PHE A 190 -0.82 28.97 -10.14
N ALA A 191 -1.71 29.77 -9.55
CA ALA A 191 -2.62 30.63 -10.30
C ALA A 191 -1.93 31.70 -11.15
N LYS A 192 -0.69 32.09 -10.80
CA LYS A 192 0.11 33.09 -11.53
C LYS A 192 0.99 32.48 -12.62
N TYR A 193 1.10 31.15 -12.67
CA TYR A 193 1.79 30.49 -13.76
C TYR A 193 1.13 30.83 -15.10
N ASN A 194 1.92 30.99 -16.16
CA ASN A 194 1.33 31.14 -17.49
C ASN A 194 0.68 29.82 -17.95
N GLU A 195 -0.35 29.91 -18.80
CA GLU A 195 -1.14 28.74 -19.21
C GLU A 195 -0.30 27.63 -19.84
N ARG A 196 0.66 28.01 -20.70
CA ARG A 196 1.57 27.05 -21.36
C ARG A 196 2.37 26.25 -20.33
N TYR A 197 2.90 26.94 -19.33
CA TYR A 197 3.70 26.34 -18.26
C TYR A 197 2.87 25.45 -17.33
N MET A 198 1.60 25.83 -17.07
CA MET A 198 0.66 24.96 -16.36
C MET A 198 0.37 23.69 -17.17
N GLN A 199 0.15 23.81 -18.48
CA GLN A 199 -0.10 22.68 -19.36
C GLN A 199 1.10 21.73 -19.40
N GLU A 200 2.30 22.23 -19.68
CA GLU A 200 3.50 21.40 -19.81
C GLU A 200 3.82 20.61 -18.53
N ALA A 201 3.76 21.26 -17.36
CA ALA A 201 3.97 20.54 -16.09
C ALA A 201 2.80 19.65 -15.70
N GLY A 202 1.58 20.08 -16.00
CA GLY A 202 0.38 19.28 -15.81
C GLY A 202 0.43 18.00 -16.62
N ASP A 203 0.85 18.07 -17.88
CA ASP A 203 0.96 16.93 -18.79
C ASP A 203 2.01 15.91 -18.32
N ALA A 204 3.15 16.38 -17.82
CA ALA A 204 4.15 15.49 -17.23
C ALA A 204 3.58 14.67 -16.07
N ILE A 205 2.87 15.31 -15.14
CA ILE A 205 2.24 14.63 -13.99
C ILE A 205 1.10 13.71 -14.45
N LYS A 206 0.20 14.22 -15.31
CA LYS A 206 -0.92 13.46 -15.85
C LYS A 206 -0.46 12.22 -16.59
N ASN A 207 0.66 12.27 -17.31
CA ASN A 207 1.20 11.09 -17.98
C ASN A 207 1.70 10.01 -17.01
N LYS A 208 2.18 10.38 -15.81
CA LYS A 208 2.63 9.42 -14.80
C LYS A 208 1.47 8.86 -13.98
N VAL A 209 0.69 9.74 -13.36
CA VAL A 209 -0.49 9.35 -12.58
C VAL A 209 -1.55 8.70 -13.48
N GLY A 210 -1.66 9.18 -14.72
CA GLY A 210 -2.56 8.66 -15.74
C GLY A 210 -2.36 7.17 -16.04
N GLN A 211 -1.14 6.64 -15.94
CA GLN A 211 -0.86 5.21 -16.13
C GLN A 211 -1.63 4.34 -15.13
N PHE A 212 -1.79 4.81 -13.88
CA PHE A 212 -2.60 4.14 -12.87
C PHE A 212 -4.10 4.27 -13.17
N THR A 213 -4.53 5.42 -13.70
CA THR A 213 -5.94 5.68 -14.00
C THR A 213 -6.43 5.01 -15.28
N ALA A 214 -5.54 4.74 -16.23
CA ALA A 214 -5.86 4.19 -17.54
C ALA A 214 -6.16 2.69 -17.48
N ASN A 215 -5.55 1.96 -16.55
CA ASN A 215 -5.84 0.56 -16.32
C ASN A 215 -7.10 0.43 -15.45
N PRO A 216 -8.22 -0.12 -15.95
CA PRO A 216 -9.44 -0.28 -15.18
C PRO A 216 -9.27 -1.07 -13.89
N LEU A 217 -8.37 -2.08 -13.87
CA LEU A 217 -8.05 -2.86 -12.68
C LEU A 217 -7.51 -1.96 -11.56
N ILE A 218 -6.49 -1.18 -11.88
CA ILE A 218 -5.86 -0.28 -10.91
C ILE A 218 -6.84 0.83 -10.53
N ARG A 219 -7.53 1.42 -11.51
CA ARG A 219 -8.50 2.50 -11.28
C ARG A 219 -9.63 2.06 -10.33
N ASN A 220 -10.13 0.83 -10.46
CA ASN A 220 -11.18 0.31 -9.58
C ASN A 220 -10.69 0.08 -8.15
N ILE A 221 -9.39 -0.07 -7.94
CA ILE A 221 -8.78 -0.20 -6.60
C ILE A 221 -8.56 1.19 -5.98
N ILE A 222 -7.84 2.08 -6.67
CA ILE A 222 -7.42 3.39 -6.13
C ILE A 222 -8.48 4.49 -6.26
N GLY A 223 -9.53 4.25 -7.04
CA GLY A 223 -10.60 5.20 -7.32
C GLY A 223 -11.75 5.16 -6.33
N GLN A 224 -11.72 4.21 -5.39
CA GLN A 224 -12.70 4.13 -4.31
C GLN A 224 -12.37 5.16 -3.23
N PRO A 225 -13.35 5.89 -2.68
CA PRO A 225 -13.10 6.91 -1.66
C PRO A 225 -12.75 6.33 -0.29
N LYS A 226 -13.03 5.05 -0.05
CA LYS A 226 -12.73 4.32 1.18
C LYS A 226 -12.03 3.00 0.84
N SER A 227 -11.15 2.58 1.73
CA SER A 227 -10.52 1.26 1.71
C SER A 227 -11.36 0.22 2.46
#